data_AF-A0A962NQ78-F1
#
_entry.id   AF-A0A962NQ78-F1
#
_cell.length_a   1.000
_cell.length_b   1.000
_cell.length_c   1.000
_cell.angle_alpha   90.00
_cell.angle_beta   90.00
_cell.angle_gamma   90.00
#
_symmetry.space_group_name_H-M   'P 1'
#
loop_
_entity.id
_entity.type
_entity.pdbx_description
1 polymer ?
#
loop_
_entity_poly.entity_id
_entity_poly.type
_entity_poly.pdbx_seq_one_letter_code
_entity_poly.pdbx_strand_id
1 'polypeptide(L)'
;MPRRILEGDVVSDKTDKTITVLVERRFRHPIYKKYIKKTDKYAAHDPNNQFKIGDRVSIIECAPISKTKRWTVVTGDETAAAPKAEKKPAAPKAAPKKEEAKAEKKPAAKKETAKKPAAKKAPAKKKES
;
A
#
# COMPACT_ATOMS: atom_id res chain seq x y z
N MET A 1 -9.74 -1.54 35.33
CA MET A 1 -10.62 -1.17 34.20
C MET A 1 -10.22 -1.97 32.98
N PRO A 2 -11.18 -2.46 32.16
CA PRO A 2 -10.87 -3.20 30.94
C PRO A 2 -10.22 -2.29 29.89
N ARG A 3 -9.29 -2.85 29.10
CA ARG A 3 -8.67 -2.12 27.99
C ARG A 3 -9.64 -2.04 26.81
N ARG A 4 -9.66 -0.91 26.10
CA ARG A 4 -10.52 -0.73 24.94
C ARG A 4 -9.93 -1.46 23.73
N ILE A 5 -10.77 -2.23 23.04
CA ILE A 5 -10.46 -2.86 21.76
C ILE A 5 -11.23 -2.13 20.66
N LEU A 6 -10.56 -1.83 19.55
CA LEU A 6 -11.15 -1.22 18.36
C LEU A 6 -10.83 -2.08 17.14
N GLU A 7 -11.75 -2.16 16.19
CA GLU A 7 -11.53 -2.82 14.91
C GLU A 7 -11.40 -1.79 13.79
N GLY A 8 -10.57 -2.08 12.80
CA GLY A 8 -10.44 -1.24 11.63
C GLY A 8 -9.58 -1.86 10.54
N ASP A 9 -9.46 -1.13 9.44
CA ASP A 9 -8.70 -1.57 8.26
C ASP A 9 -7.34 -0.89 8.20
N VAL A 10 -6.33 -1.63 7.73
CA VAL A 10 -4.97 -1.09 7.56
C VAL A 10 -4.90 -0.22 6.31
N VAL A 11 -4.61 1.06 6.49
CA VAL A 11 -4.52 2.04 5.39
C VAL A 11 -3.09 2.23 4.91
N SER A 12 -2.11 2.17 5.82
CA SER A 12 -0.71 2.34 5.43
C SER A 12 0.26 1.58 6.31
N ASP A 13 1.20 0.93 5.65
CA ASP A 13 2.37 0.25 6.21
C ASP A 13 3.65 0.87 5.63
N LYS A 14 3.84 2.18 5.87
CA LYS A 14 5.02 2.92 5.37
C LYS A 14 6.15 2.97 6.38
N THR A 15 5.88 2.58 7.62
CA THR A 15 6.71 2.86 8.78
C THR A 15 7.07 1.56 9.46
N ASP A 16 8.35 1.36 9.78
CA ASP A 16 8.78 0.12 10.42
C ASP A 16 8.05 -0.13 11.75
N LYS A 17 7.65 -1.39 11.96
CA LYS A 17 7.02 -1.88 13.19
C LYS A 17 5.74 -1.14 13.57
N THR A 18 5.09 -0.52 12.59
CA THR A 18 4.00 0.42 12.78
C THR A 18 3.05 0.42 11.59
N ILE A 19 1.79 0.11 11.86
CA ILE A 19 0.73 0.22 10.86
C ILE A 19 -0.23 1.34 11.23
N THR A 20 -0.81 2.00 10.22
CA THR A 20 -1.89 2.98 10.42
C THR A 20 -3.23 2.32 10.14
N VAL A 21 -4.05 2.22 11.18
CA VAL A 21 -5.38 1.61 11.15
C VAL A 21 -6.44 2.72 11.09
N LEU A 22 -7.40 2.58 10.19
CA LEU A 22 -8.57 3.45 10.12
C LEU A 22 -9.73 2.77 10.84
N VAL A 23 -10.21 3.42 11.90
CA VAL A 23 -11.34 2.93 12.68
C VAL A 23 -12.55 3.78 12.39
N GLU A 24 -13.63 3.14 11.95
CA GLU A 24 -14.92 3.80 11.78
C GLU A 24 -15.80 3.61 13.02
N ARG A 25 -16.39 4.70 13.51
CA ARG A 25 -17.44 4.64 14.54
C ARG A 25 -18.69 5.37 14.08
N ARG A 26 -19.85 4.85 14.45
CA ARG A 26 -21.14 5.53 14.27
C ARG A 26 -21.55 6.13 15.60
N PHE A 27 -21.89 7.41 15.59
CA PHE A 27 -22.46 8.07 16.76
C PHE A 27 -23.73 8.82 16.38
N ARG A 28 -24.63 8.97 17.34
CA ARG A 28 -25.85 9.74 17.15
C ARG A 28 -25.56 11.22 17.44
N HIS A 29 -25.86 12.11 16.50
CA HIS A 29 -25.77 13.54 16.76
C HIS A 29 -26.72 13.91 17.90
N PRO A 30 -26.27 14.66 18.93
CA PRO A 30 -27.05 14.86 20.16
C PRO A 30 -28.39 15.56 19.91
N ILE A 31 -28.40 16.59 19.04
CA ILE A 31 -29.58 17.39 18.72
C ILE A 31 -30.45 16.68 17.67
N TYR A 32 -29.91 16.50 16.46
CA TYR A 32 -30.66 15.96 15.31
C TYR A 32 -30.95 14.46 15.35
N LYS A 33 -30.40 13.70 16.30
CA LYS A 33 -30.58 12.24 16.46
C LYS A 33 -30.24 11.40 15.21
N LYS A 34 -29.58 11.99 14.21
CA LYS A 34 -29.07 11.30 13.02
C LYS A 34 -27.81 10.53 13.35
N TYR A 35 -27.66 9.32 12.79
CA TYR A 35 -26.43 8.55 12.89
C TYR A 35 -25.40 9.08 11.89
N ILE A 36 -24.23 9.47 12.39
CA ILE A 36 -23.12 10.01 11.60
C ILE A 36 -21.91 9.10 11.80
N LYS A 37 -21.17 8.86 10.71
CA LYS A 37 -19.90 8.13 10.73
C LYS A 37 -18.76 9.09 11.05
N LYS A 38 -17.86 8.70 11.95
CA LYS A 38 -16.59 9.38 12.21
C LYS A 38 -15.45 8.39 12.04
N THR A 39 -14.43 8.79 11.30
CA THR A 39 -13.24 7.99 11.04
C THR A 39 -12.05 8.62 11.74
N ASP A 40 -11.32 7.82 12.52
CA ASP A 40 -10.11 8.25 13.23
C ASP A 40 -8.97 7.28 12.85
N LYS A 41 -7.75 7.81 12.65
CA LYS A 41 -6.56 7.01 12.29
C LYS A 41 -5.69 6.77 13.52
N TYR A 42 -5.27 5.52 13.70
CA TYR A 42 -4.45 5.10 14.85
C TYR A 42 -3.15 4.47 14.39
N ALA A 43 -2.05 4.83 15.03
CA ALA A 43 -0.76 4.17 14.84
C ALA A 43 -0.68 2.98 15.80
N ALA A 44 -0.72 1.77 15.25
CA ALA A 44 -0.64 0.52 15.98
C ALA A 44 0.76 -0.08 15.89
N HIS A 45 1.22 -0.67 16.98
CA HIS A 45 2.49 -1.38 17.03
C HIS A 45 2.30 -2.83 16.61
N ASP A 46 3.10 -3.22 15.62
CA ASP A 46 3.31 -4.59 15.18
C ASP A 46 4.82 -4.83 15.17
N PRO A 47 5.40 -5.71 16.00
CA PRO A 47 6.84 -5.95 16.02
C PRO A 47 7.34 -6.75 14.79
N ASN A 48 6.47 -7.54 14.17
CA ASN A 48 6.83 -8.53 13.15
C ASN A 48 6.47 -8.09 11.72
N ASN A 49 5.85 -6.92 11.54
CA ASN A 49 5.35 -6.42 10.24
C ASN A 49 4.54 -7.48 9.47
N GLN A 50 3.63 -8.16 10.18
CA GLN A 50 2.82 -9.24 9.64
C GLN A 50 1.63 -8.71 8.85
N PHE A 51 1.10 -7.53 9.22
CA PHE A 51 -0.11 -6.97 8.64
C PHE A 51 0.20 -6.07 7.45
N LYS A 52 -0.56 -6.24 6.37
CA LYS A 52 -0.44 -5.47 5.13
C LYS A 52 -1.63 -4.55 4.93
N ILE A 53 -1.51 -3.67 3.94
CA ILE A 53 -2.58 -2.75 3.55
C ILE A 53 -3.80 -3.55 3.08
N GLY A 54 -4.97 -3.23 3.63
CA GLY A 54 -6.24 -3.90 3.32
C GLY A 54 -6.63 -5.02 4.29
N ASP A 55 -5.78 -5.36 5.25
CA ASP A 55 -6.13 -6.32 6.30
C ASP A 55 -7.05 -5.67 7.34
N ARG A 56 -7.98 -6.45 7.89
CA ARG A 56 -8.84 -6.04 9.01
C ARG A 56 -8.21 -6.52 10.30
N VAL A 57 -8.01 -5.60 11.25
CA VAL A 57 -7.26 -5.83 12.47
C VAL A 57 -7.99 -5.29 13.69
N SER A 58 -7.83 -6.01 14.80
CA SER A 58 -8.25 -5.58 16.14
C SER A 58 -7.06 -4.93 16.85
N ILE A 59 -7.24 -3.74 17.41
CA ILE A 59 -6.20 -2.97 18.13
C ILE A 59 -6.63 -2.72 19.58
N ILE A 60 -5.68 -2.79 20.52
CA ILE A 60 -5.90 -2.55 21.94
C ILE A 60 -5.08 -1.38 22.45
N GLU A 61 -5.63 -0.63 23.41
CA GLU A 61 -4.90 0.42 24.11
C GLU A 61 -3.69 -0.17 24.86
N CYS A 62 -2.52 0.47 24.71
CA CYS A 62 -1.30 0.08 25.39
C CYS A 62 -0.58 1.28 26.01
N ALA A 63 0.49 0.99 26.77
CA ALA A 63 1.39 2.05 27.23
C ALA A 63 1.97 2.82 26.02
N PRO A 64 2.25 4.12 26.13
CA PRO A 64 2.82 4.88 25.03
C PRO A 64 4.16 4.29 24.58
N ILE A 65 4.23 3.85 23.32
CA ILE A 65 5.46 3.34 22.69
C ILE A 65 6.20 4.49 22.01
N SER A 66 5.45 5.48 21.52
CA SER A 66 5.99 6.72 20.95
C SER A 66 5.01 7.87 21.17
N LYS A 67 5.32 9.06 20.61
CA LYS A 67 4.45 10.24 20.66
C LYS A 67 3.02 9.94 20.19
N THR A 68 2.89 9.14 19.12
CA THR A 68 1.59 8.84 18.48
C THR A 68 1.18 7.37 18.64
N LYS A 69 2.13 6.45 18.81
CA LYS A 69 1.86 5.01 18.93
C LYS A 69 1.44 4.65 20.36
N ARG A 70 0.15 4.39 20.54
CA ARG A 70 -0.47 4.01 21.83
C ARG A 70 -1.41 2.81 21.71
N TRP A 71 -1.31 2.11 20.59
CA TRP A 71 -2.15 0.97 20.24
C TRP A 71 -1.26 -0.22 19.88
N THR A 72 -1.67 -1.42 20.23
CA THR A 72 -1.01 -2.69 19.84
C THR A 72 -1.99 -3.54 19.07
N VAL A 73 -1.54 -4.22 18.02
CA VAL A 73 -2.40 -5.14 17.28
C VAL A 73 -2.64 -6.41 18.09
N VAL A 74 -3.89 -6.85 18.17
CA VAL A 74 -4.29 -8.08 18.85
C VAL A 74 -4.61 -9.12 17.78
N THR A 75 -3.83 -10.19 17.77
CA THR A 75 -4.10 -11.38 16.97
C THR A 75 -5.11 -12.24 17.72
N GLY A 76 -6.38 -11.87 17.66
CA GLY A 76 -7.37 -12.54 18.49
C GLY A 76 -8.79 -12.23 18.08
N ASP A 77 -9.19 -12.75 16.92
CA ASP A 77 -10.56 -13.13 16.61
C ASP A 77 -10.49 -14.30 15.61
N GLU A 78 -10.47 -15.52 16.13
CA GLU A 78 -10.66 -16.74 15.34
C GLU A 78 -12.06 -16.70 14.72
N THR A 79 -12.18 -16.08 13.55
CA THR A 79 -13.36 -16.23 12.70
C THR A 79 -12.95 -16.60 11.29
N ALA A 80 -13.28 -17.86 10.98
CA ALA A 80 -13.47 -18.46 9.67
C ALA A 80 -12.22 -18.62 8.78
N ALA A 81 -11.67 -19.82 8.87
CA ALA A 81 -11.04 -20.49 7.74
C ALA A 81 -11.89 -20.36 6.45
N ALA A 82 -11.31 -19.73 5.43
CA ALA A 82 -11.49 -20.10 4.03
C ALA A 82 -10.17 -19.83 3.30
N PRO A 83 -9.59 -20.83 2.61
CA PRO A 83 -8.19 -20.81 2.19
C PRO A 83 -7.97 -19.90 0.97
N LYS A 84 -6.89 -19.13 0.96
CA LYS A 84 -6.26 -18.60 -0.25
C LYS A 84 -4.78 -18.97 -0.29
N ALA A 85 -4.53 -20.24 -0.62
CA ALA A 85 -3.45 -20.64 -1.51
C ALA A 85 -4.20 -21.17 -2.75
N GLU A 86 -4.02 -20.65 -3.96
CA GLU A 86 -2.81 -20.80 -4.76
C GLU A 86 -2.45 -19.52 -5.53
N LYS A 87 -1.21 -19.08 -5.40
CA LYS A 87 -0.50 -18.44 -6.52
C LYS A 87 0.91 -18.99 -6.56
N LYS A 88 1.07 -20.12 -7.26
CA LYS A 88 2.40 -20.56 -7.73
C LYS A 88 2.65 -19.90 -9.09
N PRO A 89 3.81 -19.24 -9.29
CA PRO A 89 4.11 -18.48 -10.49
C PRO A 89 4.51 -19.36 -11.68
N ALA A 90 4.16 -18.88 -12.87
CA ALA A 90 4.76 -19.06 -14.20
C ALA A 90 5.72 -20.24 -14.45
N ALA A 91 5.38 -21.10 -15.42
CA ALA A 91 6.25 -21.46 -16.54
C ALA A 91 5.43 -22.06 -17.72
N PRO A 92 5.86 -21.86 -18.98
CA PRO A 92 5.04 -22.01 -20.18
C PRO A 92 5.18 -23.39 -20.84
N LYS A 93 4.19 -23.80 -21.65
CA LYS A 93 4.39 -24.47 -22.94
C LYS A 93 3.04 -24.64 -23.66
N ALA A 94 2.91 -23.88 -24.75
CA ALA A 94 1.86 -24.04 -25.74
C ALA A 94 2.36 -24.98 -26.86
N ALA A 95 1.51 -25.93 -27.25
CA ALA A 95 1.37 -26.47 -28.60
C ALA A 95 -0.03 -27.11 -28.68
N PRO A 96 -0.82 -26.81 -29.72
CA PRO A 96 -0.75 -27.64 -30.92
C PRO A 96 -0.75 -26.87 -32.26
N LYS A 97 -0.29 -27.57 -33.30
CA LYS A 97 -0.13 -27.16 -34.71
C LYS A 97 -1.41 -27.35 -35.54
N LYS A 98 -1.57 -26.46 -36.55
CA LYS A 98 -2.06 -26.61 -37.96
C LYS A 98 -2.76 -25.29 -38.37
N GLU A 99 -2.65 -24.68 -39.55
CA GLU A 99 -2.16 -25.02 -40.89
C GLU A 99 -2.00 -23.69 -41.70
N GLU A 100 -1.01 -23.64 -42.61
CA GLU A 100 -0.80 -22.83 -43.84
C GLU A 100 -1.28 -21.36 -44.02
N ALA A 101 -0.33 -20.45 -44.38
CA ALA A 101 -0.24 -19.82 -45.72
C ALA A 101 0.86 -18.72 -45.81
N LYS A 102 1.44 -18.60 -47.01
CA LYS A 102 2.55 -17.76 -47.52
C LYS A 102 2.40 -16.23 -47.36
N ALA A 103 3.54 -15.51 -47.26
CA ALA A 103 4.10 -14.59 -48.30
C ALA A 103 5.10 -13.54 -47.73
N GLU A 104 6.27 -13.40 -48.41
CA GLU A 104 7.18 -12.23 -48.64
C GLU A 104 7.45 -11.19 -47.50
N LYS A 105 8.66 -10.62 -47.25
CA LYS A 105 9.68 -10.02 -48.15
C LYS A 105 10.98 -9.64 -47.36
N LYS A 106 12.07 -9.44 -48.12
CA LYS A 106 13.50 -9.13 -47.82
C LYS A 106 13.90 -8.07 -46.73
N PRO A 107 15.21 -8.01 -46.31
CA PRO A 107 15.76 -7.31 -45.14
C PRO A 107 16.52 -5.99 -45.43
N ALA A 108 16.81 -5.19 -44.39
CA ALA A 108 17.88 -4.15 -44.20
C ALA A 108 17.41 -3.19 -43.06
N ALA A 109 18.19 -2.51 -42.22
CA ALA A 109 19.60 -2.14 -42.16
C ALA A 109 20.00 -1.82 -40.71
N LYS A 110 21.31 -1.91 -40.44
CA LYS A 110 22.02 -1.50 -39.22
C LYS A 110 22.77 -0.20 -39.53
N LYS A 111 22.66 0.84 -38.70
CA LYS A 111 23.73 1.84 -38.38
C LYS A 111 23.14 2.89 -37.43
N GLU A 112 23.63 3.07 -36.20
CA GLU A 112 24.95 3.59 -35.78
C GLU A 112 24.92 5.12 -35.57
N THR A 113 25.02 5.48 -34.28
CA THR A 113 25.73 6.63 -33.68
C THR A 113 25.25 8.07 -33.80
N ALA A 114 25.62 8.75 -32.70
CA ALA A 114 26.06 10.13 -32.55
C ALA A 114 24.97 11.11 -32.09
N LYS A 115 25.20 12.04 -31.17
CA LYS A 115 26.34 12.37 -30.28
C LYS A 115 25.82 13.55 -29.45
N LYS A 116 25.92 13.46 -28.12
CA LYS A 116 25.69 14.58 -27.20
C LYS A 116 26.96 15.47 -27.17
N PRO A 117 26.80 16.80 -27.17
CA PRO A 117 27.44 17.63 -26.14
C PRO A 117 26.45 18.69 -25.63
N ALA A 118 26.20 18.84 -24.32
CA ALA A 118 27.04 19.46 -23.29
C ALA A 118 27.21 20.99 -23.41
N ALA A 119 26.57 21.68 -22.46
CA ALA A 119 26.98 22.91 -21.78
C ALA A 119 26.89 24.27 -22.50
N LYS A 120 26.05 25.16 -21.95
CA LYS A 120 26.50 26.41 -21.29
C LYS A 120 25.33 27.07 -20.54
N LYS A 121 25.39 27.09 -19.22
CA LYS A 121 24.64 28.02 -18.36
C LYS A 121 25.60 28.52 -17.29
N ALA A 122 25.96 29.80 -17.37
CA ALA A 122 26.55 30.56 -16.28
C ALA A 122 26.23 32.07 -16.47
N PRO A 123 26.17 32.85 -15.39
CA PRO A 123 25.24 33.98 -15.23
C PRO A 123 25.94 35.36 -15.19
N ALA A 124 25.14 36.44 -15.24
CA ALA A 124 25.31 37.73 -14.54
C ALA A 124 24.74 38.89 -15.36
N LYS A 125 23.65 39.51 -14.88
CA LYS A 125 23.27 40.88 -15.24
C LYS A 125 23.08 41.70 -13.96
N LYS A 126 24.15 42.42 -13.64
CA LYS A 126 24.21 43.84 -13.25
C LYS A 126 22.86 44.48 -12.92
N LYS A 127 22.67 44.90 -11.67
CA LYS A 127 21.75 45.98 -11.31
C LYS A 127 22.51 46.91 -10.36
N GLU A 128 22.82 48.08 -10.89
CA GLU A 128 23.40 49.23 -10.20
C GLU A 128 22.50 50.41 -10.59
N SER A 129 22.29 51.32 -9.64
CA SER A 129 21.41 52.51 -9.65
C SER A 129 19.90 52.28 -9.70
#